data_AF-A0A1I7FKK0-F1
#
_entry.id   AF-A0A1I7FKK0-F1
#
_cell.length_a   1.000
_cell.length_b   1.000
_cell.length_c   1.000
_cell.angle_alpha   90.00
_cell.angle_beta   90.00
_cell.angle_gamma   90.00
#
_symmetry.space_group_name_H-M   'P 1'
#
loop_
_entity.id
_entity.type
_entity.pdbx_description
1 polymer ?
#
loop_
_entity_poly.entity_id
_entity_poly.type
_entity_poly.pdbx_seq_one_letter_code
_entity_poly.pdbx_strand_id
1 'polypeptide(L)' 'MYRQYEDPRELEKELAELRGKYQELSYILDYHNTAELQEQLYYLHDKIAELEERVNFAWQDEEFG' A
#
# COMPACT_ATOMS: atom_id res chain seq x y z
N MET A 1 20.41 1.15 -12.80
CA MET A 1 19.57 1.62 -11.67
C MET A 1 20.03 0.85 -10.46
N TYR A 2 20.50 1.52 -9.40
CA TYR A 2 20.76 0.86 -8.12
C TYR A 2 19.41 0.35 -7.60
N ARG A 3 19.21 -0.97 -7.50
CA ARG A 3 18.13 -1.51 -6.67
C ARG A 3 18.49 -1.08 -5.24
N GLN A 4 17.72 -0.16 -4.67
CA GLN A 4 17.72 -0.05 -3.21
C GLN A 4 17.21 -1.39 -2.71
N TYR A 5 18.02 -2.10 -1.93
CA TYR A 5 17.58 -3.35 -1.32
C TYR A 5 16.47 -2.97 -0.35
N GLU A 6 15.24 -3.23 -0.73
CA GLU A 6 14.08 -3.03 0.13
C GLU A 6 13.90 -4.29 0.97
N ASP A 7 13.79 -4.16 2.29
CA ASP A 7 13.47 -5.30 3.14
C ASP A 7 11.99 -5.65 2.93
N PRO A 8 11.65 -6.84 2.39
CA PRO A 8 10.26 -7.20 2.14
C PRO A 8 9.40 -7.17 3.41
N ARG A 9 9.98 -7.39 4.59
CA ARG A 9 9.26 -7.35 5.88
C ARG A 9 8.85 -5.93 6.28
N GLU A 10 9.73 -4.95 6.02
CA GLU A 10 9.40 -3.54 6.27
C GLU A 10 8.35 -3.05 5.27
N LEU A 11 8.44 -3.48 4.00
CA LEU A 11 7.42 -3.18 2.99
C LEU A 11 6.07 -3.82 3.32
N GLU A 12 6.04 -5.06 3.81
CA GLU A 12 4.81 -5.73 4.27
C GLU A 12 4.16 -4.98 5.44
N LYS A 13 4.97 -4.45 6.36
CA LYS A 13 4.47 -3.65 7.47
C LYS A 13 3.86 -2.34 6.97
N GLU A 14 4.52 -1.63 6.06
CA GLU A 14 3.97 -0.42 5.44
C GLU A 14 2.68 -0.72 4.67
N LEU A 15 2.63 -1.85 3.96
CA LEU A 15 1.44 -2.31 3.24
C LEU A 15 0.27 -2.58 4.19
N ALA A 16 0.53 -3.23 5.33
CA ALA A 16 -0.49 -3.46 6.34
C ALA A 16 -1.03 -2.15 6.92
N GLU A 17 -0.17 -1.16 7.18
CA GLU A 17 -0.58 0.17 7.65
C GLU A 17 -1.45 0.92 6.61
N LEU A 18 -1.06 0.87 5.33
CA LEU A 18 -1.84 1.51 4.26
C LEU A 18 -3.20 0.84 4.07
N ARG A 19 -3.27 -0.49 4.10
CA ARG A 19 -4.53 -1.24 4.05
C ARG A 19 -5.44 -0.92 5.23
N GLY A 20 -4.87 -0.76 6.43
CA GLY A 20 -5.61 -0.31 7.61
C GLY A 20 -6.24 1.07 7.41
N LYS A 21 -5.44 2.05 6.95
CA LYS A 21 -5.94 3.41 6.65
C LYS A 21 -7.01 3.42 5.56
N TYR A 22 -6.82 2.62 4.50
CA TYR A 22 -7.82 2.47 3.44
C TYR A 22 -9.14 1.93 4.02
N GLN A 23 -9.08 0.92 4.88
CA GLN A 23 -10.27 0.36 5.52
C GLN A 23 -10.97 1.37 6.44
N GLU A 24 -10.20 2.14 7.23
CA GLU A 24 -10.76 3.20 8.08
C GLU A 24 -11.46 4.29 7.25
N LEU A 25 -10.82 4.76 6.18
CA LEU A 25 -11.41 5.77 5.29
C LEU A 25 -12.61 5.24 4.52
N SER A 26 -12.59 3.96 4.11
CA SER A 26 -13.73 3.31 3.47
C SER A 26 -14.92 3.25 4.42
N TYR A 27 -14.69 2.94 5.69
CA TYR A 27 -15.74 2.97 6.71
C TYR A 27 -16.28 4.39 6.91
N ILE A 28 -15.41 5.40 6.96
CA ILE A 28 -15.85 6.81 7.09
C ILE A 28 -16.68 7.23 5.86
N LEU A 29 -16.29 6.82 4.64
CA LEU A 29 -16.99 7.16 3.41
C LEU A 29 -18.45 6.67 3.43
N ASP A 30 -18.71 5.49 4.01
CA ASP A 30 -20.07 4.93 4.13
C ASP A 30 -21.01 5.85 4.94
N TYR A 31 -20.48 6.61 5.89
CA TYR A 31 -21.23 7.58 6.70
C TYR A 31 -21.11 9.02 6.18
N HIS A 32 -19.99 9.35 5.53
CA HIS A 32 -19.62 10.68 5.08
C HIS A 32 -19.10 10.61 3.65
N ASN A 33 -20.03 10.48 2.70
CA ASN A 33 -19.70 10.36 1.28
C ASN A 33 -19.29 11.71 0.67
N THR A 34 -18.04 12.13 0.90
CA THR A 34 -17.48 13.37 0.34
C THR A 34 -16.54 13.05 -0.82
N ALA A 35 -16.46 13.97 -1.79
CA ALA A 35 -15.54 13.84 -2.92
C ALA A 35 -14.07 13.76 -2.47
N GLU A 36 -13.71 14.50 -1.42
CA GLU A 36 -12.36 14.47 -0.83
C GLU A 36 -12.00 13.08 -0.29
N LEU A 37 -12.93 12.41 0.39
CA LEU A 37 -12.70 11.06 0.91
C LEU A 37 -12.60 10.02 -0.22
N GLN A 38 -13.39 10.19 -1.29
CA GLN A 38 -13.25 9.35 -2.48
C GLN A 38 -11.88 9.52 -3.13
N GLU A 39 -11.40 10.75 -3.31
CA GLU A 39 -10.06 11.03 -3.87
C GLU A 39 -8.94 10.44 -3.00
N GLN A 40 -9.04 10.56 -1.68
CA GLN A 40 -8.08 9.96 -0.75
C GLN A 40 -8.07 8.43 -0.85
N LEU A 41 -9.24 7.79 -1.00
CA LEU A 41 -9.34 6.35 -1.19
C LEU A 41 -8.73 5.89 -2.51
N TYR A 42 -8.98 6.60 -3.62
CA TYR A 42 -8.34 6.30 -4.90
C TYR A 42 -6.82 6.41 -4.80
N TYR A 43 -6.31 7.47 -4.18
CA TYR A 43 -4.88 7.64 -3.97
C TYR A 43 -4.26 6.53 -3.12
N LEU A 44 -4.94 6.11 -2.04
CA LEU A 44 -4.47 5.01 -1.21
C LEU A 44 -4.52 3.68 -1.94
N HIS A 45 -5.56 3.44 -2.75
CA HIS A 45 -5.67 2.25 -3.57
C HIS A 45 -4.48 2.11 -4.52
N ASP A 46 -4.13 3.19 -5.24
CA ASP A 46 -2.99 3.17 -6.16
C ASP A 46 -1.66 2.94 -5.44
N LYS A 47 -1.48 3.56 -4.27
CA LYS A 47 -0.29 3.33 -3.43
C LYS A 47 -0.18 1.91 -2.91
N ILE A 48 -1.30 1.32 -2.49
CA ILE A 48 -1.34 -0.08 -2.04
C ILE A 48 -0.92 -0.99 -3.19
N ALA A 49 -1.44 -0.77 -4.40
CA ALA A 49 -1.08 -1.57 -5.57
C ALA A 49 0.41 -1.46 -5.92
N GLU A 50 0.97 -0.24 -5.91
CA GLU A 50 2.41 -0.01 -6.15
C GLU A 50 3.27 -0.70 -5.08
N LEU A 51 2.87 -0.61 -3.81
CA LEU A 51 3.60 -1.22 -2.70
C LEU A 51 3.51 -2.75 -2.72
N GLU A 52 2.36 -3.31 -3.09
CA GLU A 52 2.19 -4.76 -3.32
C GLU A 52 3.15 -5.27 -4.39
N GLU A 53 3.29 -4.54 -5.50
CA GLU A 53 4.25 -4.88 -6.55
C GLU A 53 5.68 -4.85 -6.02
N ARG A 54 6.04 -3.82 -5.24
CA ARG A 54 7.37 -3.71 -4.59
C ARG A 54 7.64 -4.83 -3.60
N VAL A 55 6.66 -5.20 -2.77
CA VAL A 55 6.77 -6.35 -1.84
C VAL A 55 7.05 -7.64 -2.62
N ASN A 56 6.32 -7.88 -3.72
CA ASN A 56 6.53 -9.07 -4.54
C ASN A 56 7.94 -9.10 -5.15
N PHE A 57 8.44 -7.96 -5.65
CA PHE A 57 9.80 -7.89 -6.17
C PHE A 57 10.85 -8.07 -5.08
N ALA A 58 10.66 -7.50 -3.90
CA ALA A 58 11.58 -7.64 -2.77
C ALA A 58 11.66 -9.10 -2.29
N TRP A 59 10.53 -9.81 -2.22
CA TRP A 59 10.53 -11.24 -1.91
C TRP A 59 11.22 -12.08 -2.99
N GLN A 60 10.99 -11.78 -4.28
CA GLN A 60 11.70 -12.46 -5.37
C GLN A 60 13.21 -12.23 -5.29
N ASP A 61 13.63 -11.00 -4.99
CA ASP A 61 15.05 -10.68 -4.84
C ASP A 61 15.66 -11.37 -3.59
N GLU A 62 14.91 -11.58 -2.50
CA GLU A 62 15.37 -12.34 -1.33
C GLU A 62 15.41 -13.86 -1.60
N GLU A 63 14.44 -14.42 -2.34
CA GLU A 63 14.38 -15.86 -2.67
C GLU A 63 15.41 -16.28 -3.73
N PHE A 64 15.79 -15.38 -4.65
CA PHE A 64 16.67 -15.67 -5.78
C PHE A 64 18.03 -14.91 -5.75
N GLY A 65 18.29 -14.11 -4.71
CA GLY A 65 19.48 -13.25 -4.55
C GLY A 65 20.66 -13.85 -3.78
#